data_AF-A0A382PQS0-F1
#
_entry.id   AF-A0A382PQS0-F1
#
_cell.length_a   1.000
_cell.length_b   1.000
_cell.length_c   1.000
_cell.angle_alpha   90.00
_cell.angle_beta   90.00
_cell.angle_gamma   90.00
#
_symmetry.space_group_name_H-M   'P 1'
#
loop_
_entity.id
_entity.type
_entity.pdbx_description
1 polymer ?
#
loop_
_entity_poly.entity_id
_entity_poly.type
_entity_poly.pdbx_seq_one_letter_code
_entity_poly.pdbx_strand_id
1 'polypeptide(L)'
;MPASRITGYDIVVNKPKSAAYRAPGSPQASFAIETVIDEICDELGLDKIQFRLDNAAHEGTRRGDGVQFTRVGLEECLEAARDSDHWKSPLGGAPAGKARGRGIASAYWMNGGGKSTCDLMLQDDGTVMMNEGSADIGGTRTSIAMQAAEVLGIPVEDFHPSIPDTDSIGFTGVTGGSRTTYTTGLAAYNAAQKLVVELKGRVADLWETEVGNVEFADGTFTANGDSIGIQELAGKLDPTGGPATSTSSVNLAEAGNCYGVHICDLEVDLATGKTDVIRYTAIQDVGKAVHPQYAEGQIQGGAVQGIGWALNEEYFITDDGAMANKSFLDYRMPTSLDMP
;
A
#
# COMPACT_ATOMS: atom_id res chain seq x y z
N MET A 1 15.98 16.09 10.46
CA MET A 1 16.08 17.50 10.93
C MET A 1 16.00 17.55 12.46
N PRO A 2 17.06 17.97 13.17
CA PRO A 2 17.10 17.97 14.64
C PRO A 2 16.24 19.06 15.29
N ALA A 3 15.89 20.11 14.55
CA ALA A 3 14.97 21.17 14.97
C ALA A 3 13.99 21.47 13.83
N SER A 4 12.71 21.50 14.14
CA SER A 4 11.64 21.80 13.19
C SER A 4 10.54 22.61 13.87
N ARG A 5 9.96 23.57 13.14
CA ARG A 5 8.78 24.32 13.58
C ARG A 5 7.82 24.43 12.39
N ILE A 6 6.60 23.93 12.57
CA ILE A 6 5.53 24.01 11.57
C ILE A 6 4.42 24.88 12.14
N THR A 7 3.90 25.79 11.32
CA THR A 7 2.73 26.60 11.65
C THR A 7 1.73 26.44 10.51
N GLY A 8 0.59 25.84 10.82
CA GLY A 8 -0.51 25.65 9.88
C GLY A 8 -1.68 26.58 10.20
N TYR A 9 -2.30 27.12 9.16
CA TYR A 9 -3.54 27.89 9.27
C TYR A 9 -4.63 27.15 8.52
N ASP A 10 -5.72 26.80 9.21
CA ASP A 10 -6.94 26.34 8.55
C ASP A 10 -7.81 27.57 8.25
N ILE A 11 -8.01 27.84 6.97
CA ILE A 11 -8.70 29.04 6.50
C ILE A 11 -9.99 28.61 5.81
N VAL A 12 -11.11 28.98 6.42
CA VAL A 12 -12.42 28.76 5.84
C VAL A 12 -12.64 29.74 4.69
N VAL A 13 -12.92 29.19 3.51
CA VAL A 13 -13.20 29.96 2.30
C VAL A 13 -14.47 29.43 1.62
N ASN A 14 -15.11 30.24 0.79
CA ASN A 14 -16.28 29.85 0.00
C ASN A 14 -15.90 29.00 -1.24
N LYS A 15 -15.15 27.92 -1.02
CA LYS A 15 -14.76 26.92 -2.04
C LYS A 15 -15.27 25.52 -1.62
N PRO A 16 -15.29 24.53 -2.53
CA PRO A 16 -15.64 23.15 -2.15
C PRO A 16 -14.84 22.66 -0.95
N LYS A 17 -15.50 21.93 -0.06
CA LYS A 17 -14.89 21.40 1.18
C LYS A 17 -13.74 20.46 0.83
N SER A 18 -12.57 20.69 1.42
CA SER A 18 -11.45 19.76 1.35
C SER A 18 -11.83 18.40 1.95
N ALA A 19 -11.50 17.34 1.23
CA ALA A 19 -11.72 15.96 1.63
C ALA A 19 -10.43 15.16 1.47
N ALA A 20 -10.43 13.91 1.94
CA ALA A 20 -9.30 13.02 1.74
C ALA A 20 -9.08 12.78 0.24
N TYR A 21 -7.88 13.10 -0.22
CA TYR A 21 -7.33 12.71 -1.52
C TYR A 21 -5.93 12.15 -1.25
N ARG A 22 -5.54 11.13 -2.03
CA ARG A 22 -4.49 10.14 -1.69
C ARG A 22 -3.33 10.73 -0.87
N ALA A 23 -3.07 10.12 0.29
CA ALA A 23 -2.04 10.54 1.26
C ALA A 23 -2.20 11.99 1.80
N PRO A 24 -3.36 12.39 2.35
CA PRO A 24 -3.65 13.80 2.66
C PRO A 24 -2.57 14.48 3.52
N GLY A 25 -2.03 15.59 3.02
CA GLY A 25 -1.00 16.40 3.68
C GLY A 25 0.44 15.98 3.39
N SER A 26 0.69 14.71 3.05
CA SER A 26 2.05 14.23 2.77
C SER A 26 2.61 14.78 1.45
N PRO A 27 1.91 14.72 0.30
CA PRO A 27 2.40 15.31 -0.94
C PRO A 27 2.76 16.79 -0.83
N GLN A 28 1.96 17.59 -0.12
CA GLN A 28 2.22 19.01 0.10
C GLN A 28 3.48 19.23 0.95
N ALA A 29 3.64 18.45 2.02
CA ALA A 29 4.83 18.52 2.88
C ALA A 29 6.09 18.05 2.15
N SER A 30 6.01 16.94 1.42
CA SER A 30 7.11 16.40 0.60
C SER A 30 7.52 17.39 -0.48
N PHE A 31 6.56 17.99 -1.20
CA PHE A 31 6.88 19.02 -2.21
C PHE A 31 7.65 20.19 -1.61
N ALA A 32 7.19 20.73 -0.48
CA ALA A 32 7.85 21.85 0.19
C ALA A 32 9.27 21.49 0.66
N ILE A 33 9.45 20.34 1.30
CA ILE A 33 10.75 19.91 1.84
C ILE A 33 11.73 19.54 0.72
N GLU A 34 11.30 18.76 -0.28
CA GLU A 34 12.19 18.34 -1.37
C GLU A 34 12.61 19.52 -2.25
N THR A 35 11.76 20.54 -2.43
CA THR A 35 12.14 21.78 -3.12
C THR A 35 13.28 22.50 -2.39
N VAL A 36 13.16 22.67 -1.07
CA VAL A 36 14.21 23.30 -0.26
C VAL A 36 15.51 22.48 -0.28
N ILE A 37 15.42 21.15 -0.23
CA ILE A 37 16.59 20.27 -0.35
C ILE A 37 17.29 20.48 -1.69
N ASP A 38 16.53 20.52 -2.79
CA ASP A 38 17.08 20.72 -4.12
C ASP A 38 17.73 22.10 -4.27
N GLU A 39 17.09 23.17 -3.79
CA GLU A 39 17.65 24.53 -3.79
C GLU A 39 18.98 24.60 -3.01
N ILE A 40 19.05 23.97 -1.83
CA ILE A 40 20.29 23.89 -1.04
C ILE A 40 21.39 23.17 -1.82
N CYS A 41 21.06 22.05 -2.46
CA CYS A 41 22.03 21.29 -3.23
C CYS A 41 22.54 22.10 -4.43
N ASP A 42 21.65 22.79 -5.14
CA ASP A 42 21.99 23.59 -6.32
C ASP A 42 22.82 24.82 -5.94
N GLU A 43 22.50 25.52 -4.84
CA GLU A 43 23.26 26.69 -4.37
C GLU A 43 24.66 26.32 -3.87
N LEU A 44 24.80 25.18 -3.18
CA LEU A 44 26.07 24.73 -2.60
C LEU A 44 26.88 23.79 -3.52
N GLY A 45 26.33 23.41 -4.67
CA GLY A 45 26.96 22.45 -5.59
C GLY A 45 27.11 21.04 -4.99
N LEU A 46 26.16 20.61 -4.18
CA LEU A 46 26.15 19.29 -3.53
C LEU A 46 25.45 18.25 -4.42
N ASP A 47 25.90 17.00 -4.33
CA ASP A 47 25.21 15.89 -4.99
C ASP A 47 23.85 15.63 -4.31
N LYS A 48 22.78 15.70 -5.10
CA LYS A 48 21.39 15.62 -4.63
C LYS A 48 21.05 14.28 -3.95
N ILE A 49 21.67 13.17 -4.37
CA ILE A 49 21.45 11.86 -3.75
C ILE A 49 22.30 11.72 -2.49
N GLN A 50 23.58 12.06 -2.56
CA GLN A 50 24.48 11.96 -1.41
C GLN A 50 23.99 12.84 -0.25
N PHE A 51 23.53 14.06 -0.54
CA PHE A 51 22.94 14.92 0.49
C PHE A 51 21.73 14.28 1.17
N ARG A 52 20.87 13.59 0.41
CA ARG A 52 19.73 12.85 0.96
C ARG A 52 20.17 11.65 1.80
N LEU A 53 21.19 10.90 1.35
CA LEU A 53 21.78 9.78 2.10
C LEU A 53 22.39 10.24 3.42
N ASP A 54 23.18 11.31 3.40
CA ASP A 54 23.83 11.88 4.59
C ASP A 54 22.82 12.36 5.65
N ASN A 55 21.58 12.62 5.23
CA ASN A 55 20.49 13.11 6.08
C ASN A 55 19.32 12.11 6.21
N ALA A 56 19.48 10.88 5.70
CA ALA A 56 18.40 9.91 5.63
C ALA A 56 17.93 9.49 7.03
N ALA A 57 16.61 9.34 7.18
CA ALA A 57 16.05 8.72 8.36
C ALA A 57 16.22 7.19 8.29
N HIS A 58 16.69 6.61 9.40
CA HIS A 58 16.80 5.18 9.63
C HIS A 58 16.12 4.79 10.95
N GLU A 59 16.13 3.52 11.29
CA GLU A 59 15.56 3.00 12.54
C GLU A 59 16.10 3.76 13.76
N GLY A 60 15.21 4.18 14.65
CA GLY A 60 15.55 4.98 15.83
C GLY A 60 15.67 6.49 15.58
N THR A 61 15.69 6.94 14.31
CA THR A 61 15.65 8.37 13.97
C THR A 61 14.38 9.00 14.55
N ARG A 62 14.54 10.09 15.29
CA ARG A 62 13.43 10.80 15.94
C ARG A 62 12.80 11.80 14.97
N ARG A 63 11.50 11.65 14.71
CA ARG A 63 10.68 12.57 13.93
C ARG A 63 10.46 13.90 14.66
N GLY A 64 10.00 14.91 13.92
CA GLY A 64 9.68 16.24 14.47
C GLY A 64 8.51 16.24 15.48
N ASP A 65 7.63 15.25 15.44
CA ASP A 65 6.56 15.00 16.42
C ASP A 65 7.04 14.21 17.66
N GLY A 66 8.31 13.79 17.67
CA GLY A 66 8.96 13.11 18.77
C GLY A 66 8.91 11.59 18.72
N VAL A 67 8.19 10.99 17.77
CA VAL A 67 8.11 9.53 17.58
C VAL A 67 9.39 9.03 16.91
N GLN A 68 9.87 7.86 17.30
CA GLN A 68 11.02 7.23 16.66
C GLN A 68 10.56 6.33 15.52
N PHE A 69 11.28 6.37 14.41
CA PHE A 69 11.08 5.43 13.32
C PHE A 69 11.39 4.00 13.78
N THR A 70 10.49 3.07 13.46
CA THR A 70 10.84 1.65 13.31
C THR A 70 11.75 1.47 12.10
N ARG A 71 12.06 0.23 11.71
CA ARG A 71 12.73 -0.04 10.43
C ARG A 71 12.01 0.65 9.27
N VAL A 72 12.76 1.41 8.48
CA VAL A 72 12.32 2.13 7.27
C VAL A 72 13.37 1.96 6.19
N GLY A 73 12.94 1.89 4.93
CA GLY A 73 13.80 1.62 3.77
C GLY A 73 14.27 2.84 2.97
N LEU A 74 14.40 4.03 3.58
CA LEU A 74 14.78 5.25 2.82
C LEU A 74 16.21 5.16 2.27
N GLU A 75 17.16 4.70 3.08
CA GLU A 75 18.56 4.55 2.67
C GLU A 75 18.65 3.58 1.48
N GLU A 76 17.99 2.43 1.57
CA GLU A 76 17.93 1.43 0.50
C GLU A 76 17.26 1.97 -0.76
N CYS A 77 16.21 2.78 -0.63
CA CYS A 77 15.57 3.43 -1.79
C CYS A 77 16.50 4.45 -2.45
N LEU A 78 17.25 5.23 -1.68
CA LEU A 78 18.21 6.21 -2.19
C LEU A 78 19.43 5.54 -2.84
N GLU A 79 19.93 4.45 -2.25
CA GLU A 79 20.99 3.62 -2.83
C GLU A 79 20.52 2.99 -4.14
N ALA A 80 19.33 2.41 -4.17
CA ALA A 80 18.74 1.89 -5.41
C ALA A 80 18.56 3.00 -6.46
N ALA A 81 18.19 4.22 -6.06
CA ALA A 81 18.08 5.36 -6.96
C ALA A 81 19.45 5.75 -7.53
N ARG A 82 20.47 5.89 -6.67
CA ARG A 82 21.88 6.13 -7.04
C ARG A 82 22.37 5.09 -8.04
N ASP A 83 22.02 3.84 -7.79
CA ASP A 83 22.54 2.70 -8.52
C ASP A 83 21.73 2.33 -9.77
N SER A 84 20.56 2.94 -9.94
CA SER A 84 19.67 2.72 -11.08
C SER A 84 20.29 3.11 -12.42
N ASP A 85 19.90 2.39 -13.47
CA ASP A 85 20.24 2.75 -14.84
C ASP A 85 19.75 4.15 -15.20
N HIS A 86 18.62 4.60 -14.64
CA HIS A 86 18.08 5.93 -14.89
C HIS A 86 19.07 6.99 -14.40
N TRP A 87 19.45 6.96 -13.13
CA TRP A 87 20.36 7.96 -12.55
C TRP A 87 21.75 7.94 -13.19
N LYS A 88 22.31 6.76 -13.43
CA LYS A 88 23.65 6.58 -14.02
C LYS A 88 23.72 6.96 -15.51
N SER A 89 22.59 6.92 -16.21
CA SER A 89 22.55 7.32 -17.62
C SER A 89 22.75 8.82 -17.77
N PRO A 90 23.57 9.29 -18.74
CA PRO A 90 23.64 10.70 -19.04
C PRO A 90 22.27 11.22 -19.50
N LEU A 91 21.85 12.38 -18.99
CA LEU A 91 20.58 13.01 -19.39
C LEU A 91 20.56 13.38 -20.89
N GLY A 92 21.74 13.66 -21.44
CA GLY A 92 21.91 14.12 -22.81
C GLY A 92 21.48 15.58 -23.01
N GLY A 93 21.71 16.10 -24.20
CA GLY A 93 21.23 17.43 -24.60
C GLY A 93 19.75 17.41 -24.96
N ALA A 94 19.08 18.55 -24.77
CA ALA A 94 17.71 18.74 -25.24
C ALA A 94 17.67 18.94 -26.77
N PRO A 95 16.59 18.49 -27.45
CA PRO A 95 16.32 18.87 -28.84
C PRO A 95 16.27 20.40 -29.04
N ALA A 96 16.51 20.86 -30.26
CA ALA A 96 16.44 22.28 -30.59
C ALA A 96 15.06 22.87 -30.22
N GLY A 97 15.05 23.99 -29.50
CA GLY A 97 13.83 24.64 -29.01
C GLY A 97 13.25 24.07 -27.71
N LYS A 98 13.87 23.02 -27.14
CA LYS A 98 13.47 22.45 -25.85
C LYS A 98 14.55 22.63 -24.78
N ALA A 99 14.13 22.60 -23.52
CA ALA A 99 15.00 22.33 -22.37
C ALA A 99 14.75 20.90 -21.86
N ARG A 100 15.76 20.31 -21.21
CA ARG A 100 15.67 18.97 -20.61
C ARG A 100 16.22 19.03 -19.18
N GLY A 101 15.54 18.37 -18.25
CA GLY A 101 15.92 18.32 -16.84
C GLY A 101 15.69 16.94 -16.24
N ARG A 102 16.46 16.65 -15.18
CA ARG A 102 16.28 15.47 -14.32
C ARG A 102 15.99 15.95 -12.91
N GLY A 103 14.91 15.46 -12.33
CA GLY A 103 14.55 15.67 -10.93
C GLY A 103 14.64 14.37 -10.13
N ILE A 104 14.88 14.51 -8.82
CA ILE A 104 14.75 13.43 -7.84
C ILE A 104 13.96 13.95 -6.64
N ALA A 105 13.06 13.14 -6.10
CA ALA A 105 12.35 13.46 -4.87
C ALA A 105 12.17 12.22 -3.98
N SER A 106 12.25 12.41 -2.68
CA SER A 106 11.87 11.43 -1.67
C SER A 106 10.57 11.82 -0.96
N ALA A 107 9.75 10.83 -0.63
CA ALA A 107 8.49 11.05 0.07
C ALA A 107 8.27 10.01 1.17
N TYR A 108 7.53 10.43 2.19
CA TYR A 108 7.22 9.64 3.38
C TYR A 108 5.71 9.51 3.55
N TRP A 109 5.25 8.30 3.87
CA TRP A 109 3.87 8.07 4.29
C TRP A 109 3.80 7.13 5.50
N MET A 110 2.99 7.51 6.49
CA MET A 110 2.63 6.61 7.59
C MET A 110 1.53 5.65 7.12
N ASN A 111 1.64 4.36 7.43
CA ASN A 111 0.59 3.40 7.12
C ASN A 111 -0.32 3.21 8.34
N GLY A 112 -1.61 3.47 8.13
CA GLY A 112 -2.60 3.50 9.20
C GLY A 112 -2.86 2.13 9.84
N GLY A 113 -3.40 2.19 11.05
CA GLY A 113 -3.99 1.07 11.76
C GLY A 113 -5.50 1.06 11.69
N GLY A 114 -6.15 0.47 12.68
CA GLY A 114 -7.59 0.54 12.89
C GLY A 114 -8.28 -0.81 12.95
N LYS A 115 -9.62 -0.75 12.92
CA LYS A 115 -10.51 -1.88 13.13
C LYS A 115 -10.76 -2.65 11.83
N SER A 116 -10.57 -3.96 11.85
CA SER A 116 -10.93 -4.85 10.73
C SER A 116 -11.47 -6.18 11.25
N THR A 117 -12.41 -6.75 10.51
CA THR A 117 -12.96 -8.09 10.75
C THR A 117 -12.88 -8.93 9.48
N CYS A 118 -12.52 -10.20 9.63
CA CYS A 118 -12.64 -11.23 8.60
C CYS A 118 -13.25 -12.52 9.16
N ASP A 119 -14.03 -13.20 8.32
CA ASP A 119 -14.61 -14.51 8.59
C ASP A 119 -14.12 -15.53 7.56
N LEU A 120 -13.89 -16.77 7.98
CA LEU A 120 -13.56 -17.92 7.12
C LEU A 120 -14.56 -19.05 7.37
N MET A 121 -15.02 -19.66 6.28
CA MET A 121 -15.95 -20.80 6.32
C MET A 121 -15.44 -21.89 5.37
N LEU A 122 -14.99 -23.01 5.91
CA LEU A 122 -14.59 -24.17 5.11
C LEU A 122 -15.83 -24.87 4.56
N GLN A 123 -15.89 -25.05 3.25
CA GLN A 123 -16.98 -25.76 2.55
C GLN A 123 -16.68 -27.26 2.48
N ASP A 124 -17.70 -28.07 2.24
CA ASP A 124 -17.60 -29.54 2.16
C ASP A 124 -16.71 -30.04 1.02
N ASP A 125 -16.56 -29.25 -0.04
CA ASP A 125 -15.67 -29.50 -1.18
C ASP A 125 -14.19 -29.11 -0.94
N GLY A 126 -13.87 -28.57 0.23
CA GLY A 126 -12.53 -28.14 0.60
C GLY A 126 -12.18 -26.70 0.22
N THR A 127 -13.09 -25.96 -0.44
CA THR A 127 -12.91 -24.53 -0.69
C THR A 127 -13.21 -23.68 0.55
N VAL A 128 -12.71 -22.45 0.59
CA VAL A 128 -12.90 -21.53 1.71
C VAL A 128 -13.61 -20.27 1.25
N MET A 129 -14.84 -20.07 1.75
CA MET A 129 -15.49 -18.77 1.66
C MET A 129 -14.81 -17.83 2.66
N MET A 130 -14.43 -16.62 2.20
CA MET A 130 -13.88 -15.58 3.07
C MET A 130 -14.73 -14.32 2.98
N ASN A 131 -15.10 -13.75 4.10
CA ASN A 131 -15.66 -12.40 4.13
C ASN A 131 -14.59 -11.43 4.68
N GLU A 132 -14.32 -10.35 3.95
CA GLU A 132 -13.54 -9.21 4.48
C GLU A 132 -14.44 -7.98 4.63
N GLY A 133 -14.25 -7.22 5.70
CA GLY A 133 -15.09 -6.04 5.96
C GLY A 133 -14.60 -4.75 5.31
N SER A 134 -13.41 -4.77 4.71
CA SER A 134 -12.85 -3.60 4.03
C SER A 134 -13.43 -3.49 2.63
N ALA A 135 -13.88 -2.30 2.23
CA ALA A 135 -14.25 -2.04 0.85
C ALA A 135 -13.04 -2.24 -0.07
N ASP A 136 -13.21 -2.98 -1.17
CA ASP A 136 -12.15 -3.22 -2.15
C ASP A 136 -12.15 -2.11 -3.20
N ILE A 137 -11.09 -1.30 -3.17
CA ILE A 137 -10.86 -0.19 -4.12
C ILE A 137 -9.53 -0.36 -4.87
N GLY A 138 -8.88 -1.53 -4.75
CA GLY A 138 -7.50 -1.70 -5.22
C GLY A 138 -6.96 -3.13 -5.26
N GLY A 139 -7.82 -4.16 -5.20
CA GLY A 139 -7.44 -5.56 -5.24
C GLY A 139 -7.24 -6.20 -3.86
N THR A 140 -8.01 -5.79 -2.85
CA THR A 140 -7.85 -6.31 -1.47
C THR A 140 -8.33 -7.74 -1.34
N ARG A 141 -9.41 -8.13 -2.00
CA ARG A 141 -9.98 -9.49 -1.88
C ARG A 141 -8.94 -10.59 -2.11
N THR A 142 -8.21 -10.51 -3.22
CA THR A 142 -7.16 -11.47 -3.56
C THR A 142 -5.98 -11.37 -2.60
N SER A 143 -5.45 -10.18 -2.34
CA SER A 143 -4.26 -10.02 -1.48
C SER A 143 -4.51 -10.38 -0.01
N ILE A 144 -5.73 -10.20 0.51
CA ILE A 144 -6.11 -10.67 1.85
C ILE A 144 -6.33 -12.20 1.84
N ALA A 145 -6.96 -12.75 0.80
CA ALA A 145 -7.12 -14.20 0.66
C ALA A 145 -5.78 -14.93 0.63
N MET A 146 -4.77 -14.41 -0.09
CA MET A 146 -3.43 -14.98 -0.13
C MET A 146 -2.81 -15.14 1.27
N GLN A 147 -3.04 -14.18 2.17
CA GLN A 147 -2.50 -14.24 3.54
C GLN A 147 -3.18 -15.34 4.37
N ALA A 148 -4.49 -15.52 4.23
CA ALA A 148 -5.20 -16.64 4.87
C ALA A 148 -4.83 -17.99 4.24
N ALA A 149 -4.69 -18.03 2.92
CA ALA A 149 -4.32 -19.22 2.16
C ALA A 149 -2.95 -19.76 2.54
N GLU A 150 -1.96 -18.87 2.74
CA GLU A 150 -0.63 -19.25 3.23
C GLU A 150 -0.71 -19.91 4.62
N VAL A 151 -1.57 -19.43 5.51
CA VAL A 151 -1.79 -20.05 6.82
C VAL A 151 -2.46 -21.42 6.70
N LEU A 152 -3.45 -21.56 5.83
CA LEU A 152 -4.15 -22.84 5.63
C LEU A 152 -3.38 -23.81 4.74
N GLY A 153 -2.27 -23.40 4.12
CA GLY A 153 -1.46 -24.23 3.23
C GLY A 153 -2.23 -24.76 2.01
N ILE A 154 -3.22 -24.01 1.51
CA ILE A 154 -3.98 -24.36 0.29
C ILE A 154 -3.83 -23.27 -0.77
N PRO A 155 -4.08 -23.60 -2.06
CA PRO A 155 -4.07 -22.61 -3.14
C PRO A 155 -5.05 -21.47 -2.88
N VAL A 156 -4.68 -20.25 -3.25
CA VAL A 156 -5.60 -19.09 -3.15
C VAL A 156 -6.77 -19.21 -4.11
N GLU A 157 -6.64 -20.03 -5.16
CA GLU A 157 -7.70 -20.40 -6.09
C GLU A 157 -8.85 -21.15 -5.41
N ASP A 158 -8.59 -21.80 -4.27
CA ASP A 158 -9.60 -22.46 -3.44
C ASP A 158 -10.26 -21.47 -2.45
N PHE A 159 -9.89 -20.18 -2.47
CA PHE A 159 -10.53 -19.13 -1.68
C PHE A 159 -11.52 -18.32 -2.52
N HIS A 160 -12.71 -18.12 -1.95
CA HIS A 160 -13.77 -17.30 -2.53
C HIS A 160 -14.05 -16.08 -1.65
N PRO A 161 -13.27 -14.99 -1.79
CA PRO A 161 -13.41 -13.79 -0.99
C PRO A 161 -14.61 -12.92 -1.41
N SER A 162 -15.33 -12.39 -0.43
CA SER A 162 -16.47 -11.49 -0.61
C SER A 162 -16.39 -10.29 0.33
N ILE A 163 -17.10 -9.21 -0.03
CA ILE A 163 -17.34 -8.06 0.86
C ILE A 163 -18.85 -7.99 1.07
N PRO A 164 -19.35 -8.47 2.21
CA PRO A 164 -20.78 -8.54 2.46
C PRO A 164 -21.34 -7.19 2.96
N ASP A 165 -22.66 -7.14 3.12
CA ASP A 165 -23.35 -6.00 3.73
C ASP A 165 -22.93 -5.79 5.20
N THR A 166 -23.11 -4.57 5.71
CA THR A 166 -22.65 -4.17 7.05
C THR A 166 -23.35 -4.90 8.20
N ASP A 167 -24.46 -5.59 7.95
CA ASP A 167 -25.15 -6.44 8.94
C ASP A 167 -24.65 -7.90 8.94
N SER A 168 -23.79 -8.25 7.99
CA SER A 168 -23.35 -9.61 7.71
C SER A 168 -21.87 -9.85 8.08
N ILE A 169 -21.19 -8.84 8.61
CA ILE A 169 -19.80 -8.94 9.10
C ILE A 169 -19.55 -7.98 10.27
N GLY A 170 -18.56 -8.29 11.10
CA GLY A 170 -18.11 -7.40 12.17
C GLY A 170 -17.60 -6.04 11.66
N PHE A 171 -17.66 -5.04 12.56
CA PHE A 171 -17.31 -3.66 12.22
C PHE A 171 -15.89 -3.55 11.65
N THR A 172 -15.80 -2.98 10.46
CA THR A 172 -14.53 -2.62 9.83
C THR A 172 -14.48 -1.11 9.56
N GLY A 173 -13.34 -0.50 9.84
CA GLY A 173 -13.10 0.91 9.56
C GLY A 173 -12.97 1.18 8.05
N VAL A 174 -12.88 2.46 7.70
CA VAL A 174 -12.74 2.90 6.30
C VAL A 174 -11.53 2.24 5.61
N THR A 175 -11.67 1.91 4.33
CA THR A 175 -10.54 1.61 3.45
C THR A 175 -9.85 2.92 3.09
N GLY A 176 -8.68 3.16 3.67
CA GLY A 176 -7.91 4.39 3.45
C GLY A 176 -6.66 4.46 4.32
N GLY A 177 -5.79 5.44 4.07
CA GLY A 177 -4.55 5.60 4.84
C GLY A 177 -3.57 4.42 4.73
N SER A 178 -3.67 3.64 3.65
CA SER A 178 -2.80 2.46 3.40
C SER A 178 -2.84 1.39 4.50
N ARG A 179 -3.95 1.28 5.24
CA ARG A 179 -4.11 0.36 6.37
C ARG A 179 -4.52 -1.07 6.01
N THR A 180 -5.14 -1.27 4.84
CA THR A 180 -6.01 -2.43 4.60
C THR A 180 -5.23 -3.74 4.56
N THR A 181 -4.17 -3.82 3.74
CA THR A 181 -3.33 -5.03 3.65
C THR A 181 -2.79 -5.45 5.01
N TYR A 182 -2.40 -4.49 5.85
CA TYR A 182 -1.89 -4.75 7.20
C TYR A 182 -2.99 -5.22 8.16
N THR A 183 -4.02 -4.40 8.35
CA THR A 183 -5.03 -4.63 9.40
C THR A 183 -6.01 -5.74 9.05
N THR A 184 -6.52 -5.74 7.82
CA THR A 184 -7.46 -6.77 7.32
C THR A 184 -6.71 -8.06 7.01
N GLY A 185 -5.46 -7.96 6.55
CA GLY A 185 -4.56 -9.11 6.41
C GLY A 185 -4.32 -9.81 7.75
N LEU A 186 -4.02 -9.07 8.81
CA LEU A 186 -3.86 -9.68 10.14
C LEU A 186 -5.17 -10.29 10.68
N ALA A 187 -6.32 -9.68 10.38
CA ALA A 187 -7.61 -10.28 10.72
C ALA A 187 -7.81 -11.62 10.01
N ALA A 188 -7.54 -11.68 8.70
CA ALA A 188 -7.62 -12.91 7.90
C ALA A 188 -6.61 -13.98 8.39
N TYR A 189 -5.36 -13.59 8.64
CA TYR A 189 -4.33 -14.46 9.24
C TYR A 189 -4.80 -15.05 10.56
N ASN A 190 -5.31 -14.23 11.48
CA ASN A 190 -5.81 -14.68 12.79
C ASN A 190 -7.06 -15.57 12.66
N ALA A 191 -7.95 -15.28 11.71
CA ALA A 191 -9.09 -16.15 11.42
C ALA A 191 -8.62 -17.52 10.91
N ALA A 192 -7.64 -17.56 10.01
CA ALA A 192 -7.06 -18.79 9.50
C ALA A 192 -6.39 -19.61 10.61
N GLN A 193 -5.62 -18.98 11.50
CA GLN A 193 -5.04 -19.64 12.66
C GLN A 193 -6.11 -20.28 13.57
N LYS A 194 -7.21 -19.57 13.82
CA LYS A 194 -8.34 -20.13 14.60
C LYS A 194 -9.01 -21.29 13.88
N LEU A 195 -9.13 -21.24 12.55
CA LEU A 195 -9.69 -22.34 11.76
C LEU A 195 -8.79 -23.58 11.85
N VAL A 196 -7.46 -23.41 11.80
CA VAL A 196 -6.52 -24.53 12.01
C VAL A 196 -6.71 -25.16 13.39
N VAL A 197 -6.85 -24.35 14.45
CA VAL A 197 -7.08 -24.86 15.82
C VAL A 197 -8.39 -25.65 15.90
N GLU A 198 -9.47 -25.12 15.31
CA GLU A 198 -10.76 -25.80 15.22
C GLU A 198 -10.63 -27.16 14.52
N LEU A 199 -9.98 -27.18 13.35
CA LEU A 199 -9.79 -28.38 12.55
C LEU A 199 -8.86 -29.41 13.22
N LYS A 200 -7.84 -28.97 13.98
CA LYS A 200 -7.05 -29.88 14.83
C LYS A 200 -7.94 -30.61 15.84
N GLY A 201 -8.93 -29.91 16.40
CA GLY A 201 -9.97 -30.52 17.25
C GLY A 201 -10.75 -31.61 16.52
N ARG A 202 -11.23 -31.30 15.31
CA ARG A 202 -12.00 -32.25 14.47
C ARG A 202 -11.18 -33.48 14.08
N VAL A 203 -9.90 -33.29 13.76
CA VAL A 203 -8.97 -34.38 13.45
C VAL A 203 -8.69 -35.26 14.67
N ALA A 204 -8.54 -34.64 15.85
CA ALA A 204 -8.34 -35.39 17.09
C ALA A 204 -9.53 -36.30 17.40
N ASP A 205 -10.76 -35.81 17.19
CA ASP A 205 -11.98 -36.62 17.34
C ASP A 205 -12.02 -37.76 16.31
N LEU A 206 -11.66 -37.49 15.05
CA LEU A 206 -11.66 -38.49 13.97
C LEU A 206 -10.64 -39.62 14.21
N TRP A 207 -9.49 -39.29 14.80
CA TRP A 207 -8.40 -40.23 15.08
C TRP A 207 -8.37 -40.73 16.51
N GLU A 208 -9.39 -40.41 17.31
CA GLU A 208 -9.50 -40.78 18.73
C GLU A 208 -8.20 -40.48 19.51
N THR A 209 -7.62 -39.29 19.30
CA THR A 209 -6.36 -38.85 19.92
C THR A 209 -6.51 -37.51 20.64
N GLU A 210 -5.47 -37.06 21.35
CA GLU A 210 -5.45 -35.75 21.99
C GLU A 210 -5.10 -34.66 20.98
N VAL A 211 -5.79 -33.52 21.01
CA VAL A 211 -5.55 -32.37 20.11
C VAL A 211 -4.08 -31.92 20.12
N GLY A 212 -3.40 -32.02 21.27
CA GLY A 212 -1.98 -31.67 21.40
C GLY A 212 -1.03 -32.56 20.60
N ASN A 213 -1.48 -33.74 20.15
CA ASN A 213 -0.70 -34.64 19.29
C ASN A 213 -0.94 -34.38 17.80
N VAL A 214 -1.92 -33.53 17.44
CA VAL A 214 -2.23 -33.20 16.04
C VAL A 214 -1.38 -32.02 15.62
N GLU A 215 -0.45 -32.29 14.72
CA GLU A 215 0.34 -31.25 14.05
C GLU A 215 -0.32 -30.80 12.76
N PHE A 216 -0.04 -29.57 12.36
CA PHE A 216 -0.53 -29.00 11.10
C PHE A 216 0.61 -28.26 10.41
N ALA A 217 0.88 -28.63 9.17
CA ALA A 217 1.86 -27.98 8.31
C ALA A 217 1.43 -28.13 6.86
N ASP A 218 1.57 -27.06 6.08
CA ASP A 218 1.35 -27.04 4.63
C ASP A 218 0.03 -27.73 4.20
N GLY A 219 -1.07 -27.36 4.87
CA GLY A 219 -2.42 -27.85 4.54
C GLY A 219 -2.72 -29.27 5.00
N THR A 220 -1.81 -29.91 5.73
CA THR A 220 -1.92 -31.30 6.16
C THR A 220 -1.86 -31.42 7.67
N PHE A 221 -2.82 -32.15 8.23
CA PHE A 221 -2.81 -32.58 9.64
C PHE A 221 -2.10 -33.92 9.75
N THR A 222 -1.31 -34.12 10.82
CA THR A 222 -0.61 -35.38 11.09
C THR A 222 -0.63 -35.74 12.57
N ALA A 223 -0.87 -37.00 12.89
CA ALA A 223 -0.73 -37.54 14.25
C ALA A 223 -0.55 -39.07 14.20
N ASN A 224 0.29 -39.63 15.07
CA ASN A 224 0.45 -41.09 15.25
C ASN A 224 0.74 -41.91 13.97
N GLY A 225 1.27 -41.28 12.92
CA GLY A 225 1.53 -41.91 11.62
C GLY A 225 0.41 -41.76 10.59
N ASP A 226 -0.75 -41.22 10.98
CA ASP A 226 -1.84 -40.84 10.10
C ASP A 226 -1.67 -39.40 9.59
N SER A 227 -2.23 -39.12 8.42
CA SER A 227 -2.21 -37.80 7.78
C SER A 227 -3.48 -37.54 6.99
N ILE A 228 -4.00 -36.31 7.02
CA ILE A 228 -5.15 -35.88 6.22
C ILE A 228 -4.99 -34.43 5.78
N GLY A 229 -5.21 -34.15 4.50
CA GLY A 229 -5.23 -32.78 3.97
C GLY A 229 -6.52 -32.05 4.35
N ILE A 230 -6.47 -30.72 4.45
CA ILE A 230 -7.64 -29.90 4.80
C ILE A 230 -8.81 -30.09 3.82
N GLN A 231 -8.55 -30.22 2.51
CA GLN A 231 -9.61 -30.47 1.53
C GLN A 231 -10.26 -31.85 1.72
N GLU A 232 -9.48 -32.87 2.07
CA GLU A 232 -10.04 -34.21 2.35
C GLU A 232 -10.81 -34.23 3.68
N LEU A 233 -10.29 -33.52 4.69
CA LEU A 233 -10.93 -33.38 6.00
C LEU A 233 -12.29 -32.69 5.88
N ALA A 234 -12.43 -31.72 4.97
CA ALA A 234 -13.64 -30.94 4.78
C ALA A 234 -14.90 -31.80 4.55
N GLY A 235 -14.78 -32.85 3.73
CA GLY A 235 -15.85 -33.82 3.48
C GLY A 235 -16.11 -34.82 4.63
N LYS A 236 -15.40 -34.70 5.75
CA LYS A 236 -15.47 -35.60 6.92
C LYS A 236 -15.81 -34.89 8.22
N LEU A 237 -16.30 -33.64 8.15
CA LEU A 237 -16.61 -32.82 9.33
C LEU A 237 -17.95 -33.14 10.01
N ASP A 238 -18.93 -33.67 9.27
CA ASP A 238 -20.25 -34.03 9.82
C ASP A 238 -20.20 -34.89 11.09
N PRO A 239 -19.47 -36.02 11.13
CA PRO A 239 -19.40 -36.85 12.34
C PRO A 239 -18.60 -36.20 13.48
N THR A 240 -17.78 -35.17 13.19
CA THR A 240 -16.93 -34.51 14.18
C THR A 240 -17.56 -33.22 14.72
N GLY A 241 -18.79 -32.88 14.29
CA GLY A 241 -19.61 -31.80 14.84
C GLY A 241 -19.98 -30.69 13.84
N GLY A 242 -19.93 -30.98 12.53
CA GLY A 242 -20.55 -30.17 11.49
C GLY A 242 -19.66 -29.05 10.94
N PRO A 243 -20.25 -27.97 10.40
CA PRO A 243 -19.53 -26.91 9.70
C PRO A 243 -18.40 -26.27 10.53
N ALA A 244 -17.24 -26.05 9.90
CA ALA A 244 -16.09 -25.37 10.50
C ALA A 244 -15.99 -23.92 10.01
N THR A 245 -16.03 -22.99 10.96
CA THR A 245 -15.95 -21.55 10.68
C THR A 245 -15.08 -20.84 11.70
N SER A 246 -14.53 -19.69 11.33
CA SER A 246 -13.76 -18.85 12.25
C SER A 246 -13.92 -17.37 11.93
N THR A 247 -13.78 -16.54 12.97
CA THR A 247 -13.85 -15.08 12.88
C THR A 247 -12.69 -14.45 13.62
N SER A 248 -12.17 -13.36 13.10
CA SER A 248 -11.25 -12.51 13.82
C SER A 248 -11.54 -11.03 13.61
N SER A 249 -11.53 -10.30 14.72
CA SER A 249 -11.64 -8.84 14.76
C SER A 249 -10.40 -8.27 15.44
N VAL A 250 -9.77 -7.30 14.82
CA VAL A 250 -8.56 -6.64 15.33
C VAL A 250 -8.78 -5.14 15.44
N ASN A 251 -7.97 -4.49 16.27
CA ASN A 251 -7.85 -3.04 16.31
C ASN A 251 -6.37 -2.69 16.52
N LEU A 252 -5.68 -2.38 15.44
CA LEU A 252 -4.23 -2.16 15.46
C LEU A 252 -3.89 -0.67 15.49
N ALA A 253 -2.71 -0.35 16.04
CA ALA A 253 -2.05 0.92 15.79
C ALA A 253 -1.46 0.95 14.36
N GLU A 254 -0.62 1.94 14.06
CA GLU A 254 0.03 2.08 12.75
C GLU A 254 0.90 0.87 12.38
N ALA A 255 0.89 0.52 11.08
CA ALA A 255 1.59 -0.64 10.52
C ALA A 255 3.12 -0.44 10.40
N GLY A 256 3.54 0.82 10.38
CA GLY A 256 4.89 1.23 10.04
C GLY A 256 4.91 2.29 8.94
N ASN A 257 6.11 2.64 8.54
CA ASN A 257 6.43 3.83 7.75
C ASN A 257 6.97 3.40 6.40
N CYS A 258 6.50 4.00 5.31
CA CYS A 258 7.05 3.73 3.98
C CYS A 258 7.68 4.98 3.38
N TYR A 259 8.70 4.73 2.57
CA TYR A 259 9.38 5.76 1.78
C TYR A 259 9.32 5.39 0.30
N GLY A 260 9.24 6.43 -0.53
CA GLY A 260 9.41 6.33 -1.97
C GLY A 260 10.46 7.33 -2.44
N VAL A 261 11.23 6.95 -3.44
CA VAL A 261 12.18 7.81 -4.17
C VAL A 261 11.84 7.73 -5.65
N HIS A 262 11.67 8.90 -6.26
CA HIS A 262 11.23 9.04 -7.64
C HIS A 262 12.27 9.83 -8.44
N ILE A 263 12.59 9.36 -9.64
CA ILE A 263 13.46 10.04 -10.61
C ILE A 263 12.63 10.33 -11.86
N CYS A 264 12.70 11.56 -12.36
CA CYS A 264 11.94 12.00 -13.51
C CYS A 264 12.81 12.80 -14.48
N ASP A 265 12.88 12.35 -15.73
CA ASP A 265 13.44 13.12 -16.85
C ASP A 265 12.30 13.80 -17.62
N LEU A 266 12.42 15.10 -17.83
CA LEU A 266 11.41 15.93 -18.44
C LEU A 266 12.00 16.73 -19.61
N GLU A 267 11.18 17.00 -20.60
CA GLU A 267 11.44 17.98 -21.64
C GLU A 267 10.39 19.09 -21.62
N VAL A 268 10.83 20.33 -21.82
CA VAL A 268 9.94 21.50 -21.91
C VAL A 268 10.15 22.19 -23.25
N ASP A 269 9.09 22.34 -24.02
CA ASP A 269 9.07 23.18 -25.21
C ASP A 269 9.09 24.67 -24.80
N LEU A 270 10.15 25.39 -25.18
CA LEU A 270 10.38 26.76 -24.69
C LEU A 270 9.44 27.80 -25.31
N ALA A 271 8.77 27.47 -26.42
CA ALA A 271 7.83 28.37 -27.08
C ALA A 271 6.41 28.25 -26.52
N THR A 272 6.03 27.04 -26.08
CA THR A 272 4.65 26.72 -25.66
C THR A 272 4.52 26.42 -24.16
N GLY A 273 5.62 26.09 -23.48
CA GLY A 273 5.61 25.59 -22.11
C GLY A 273 5.12 24.14 -21.97
N LYS A 274 4.89 23.43 -23.08
CA LYS A 274 4.48 22.02 -23.03
C LYS A 274 5.58 21.18 -22.39
N THR A 275 5.22 20.43 -21.35
CA THR A 275 6.11 19.53 -20.61
C THR A 275 5.81 18.07 -20.95
N ASP A 276 6.81 17.34 -21.42
CA ASP A 276 6.75 15.91 -21.72
C ASP A 276 7.57 15.13 -20.67
N VAL A 277 6.99 14.08 -20.07
CA VAL A 277 7.72 13.13 -19.22
C VAL A 277 8.41 12.11 -20.13
N ILE A 278 9.74 12.10 -20.15
CA ILE A 278 10.53 11.27 -21.07
C ILE A 278 10.93 9.94 -20.44
N ARG A 279 11.20 9.94 -19.14
CA ARG A 279 11.55 8.74 -18.38
C ARG A 279 11.17 8.91 -16.93
N TYR A 280 10.62 7.86 -16.33
CA TYR A 280 10.24 7.87 -14.93
C TYR A 280 10.72 6.59 -14.24
N THR A 281 11.21 6.71 -13.01
CA THR A 281 11.57 5.56 -12.18
C THR A 281 11.06 5.81 -10.77
N ALA A 282 10.18 4.94 -10.30
CA ALA A 282 9.68 4.92 -8.94
C ALA A 282 10.32 3.76 -8.18
N ILE A 283 10.87 4.04 -7.01
CA ILE A 283 11.48 3.09 -6.11
C ILE A 283 10.77 3.25 -4.78
N GLN A 284 10.19 2.16 -4.26
CA GLN A 284 9.37 2.26 -3.05
C GLN A 284 9.60 1.07 -2.13
N ASP A 285 9.83 1.37 -0.85
CA ASP A 285 9.79 0.37 0.21
C ASP A 285 8.32 0.08 0.56
N VAL A 286 7.87 -1.10 0.14
CA VAL A 286 6.53 -1.64 0.43
C VAL A 286 6.56 -2.73 1.50
N GLY A 287 7.72 -2.96 2.14
CA GLY A 287 7.97 -4.14 2.97
C GLY A 287 7.80 -5.43 2.17
N LYS A 288 7.13 -6.43 2.77
CA LYS A 288 6.79 -7.67 2.07
C LYS A 288 5.59 -7.44 1.15
N ALA A 289 5.84 -7.42 -0.16
CA ALA A 289 4.77 -7.40 -1.14
C ALA A 289 4.01 -8.74 -1.13
N VAL A 290 2.74 -8.71 -0.70
CA VAL A 290 1.85 -9.88 -0.71
C VAL A 290 1.55 -10.32 -2.15
N HIS A 291 1.19 -9.35 -3.00
CA HIS A 291 0.96 -9.55 -4.43
C HIS A 291 1.85 -8.59 -5.22
N PRO A 292 3.07 -9.00 -5.65
CA PRO A 292 4.06 -8.10 -6.26
C PRO A 292 3.54 -7.29 -7.44
N GLN A 293 2.77 -7.90 -8.35
CA GLN A 293 2.21 -7.18 -9.51
C GLN A 293 1.16 -6.12 -9.12
N TYR A 294 0.40 -6.33 -8.04
CA TYR A 294 -0.56 -5.32 -7.57
C TYR A 294 0.18 -4.17 -6.89
N ALA A 295 1.23 -4.47 -6.12
CA ALA A 295 2.11 -3.45 -5.57
C ALA A 295 2.73 -2.60 -6.69
N GLU A 296 3.25 -3.23 -7.75
CA GLU A 296 3.76 -2.54 -8.94
C GLU A 296 2.69 -1.65 -9.60
N GLY A 297 1.48 -2.18 -9.84
CA GLY A 297 0.38 -1.41 -10.41
C GLY A 297 -0.04 -0.21 -9.53
N GLN A 298 0.01 -0.35 -8.20
CA GLN A 298 -0.25 0.76 -7.28
C GLN A 298 0.82 1.86 -7.34
N ILE A 299 2.09 1.47 -7.50
CA ILE A 299 3.22 2.39 -7.69
C ILE A 299 3.06 3.14 -9.01
N GLN A 300 2.76 2.44 -10.10
CA GLN A 300 2.49 3.04 -11.42
C GLN A 300 1.32 4.03 -11.34
N GLY A 301 0.18 3.62 -10.79
CA GLY A 301 -0.99 4.50 -10.64
C GLY A 301 -0.72 5.71 -9.73
N GLY A 302 0.11 5.54 -8.69
CA GLY A 302 0.57 6.65 -7.84
C GLY A 302 1.44 7.65 -8.58
N ALA A 303 2.38 7.18 -9.40
CA ALA A 303 3.22 8.02 -10.23
C ALA A 303 2.40 8.83 -11.25
N VAL A 304 1.48 8.18 -11.97
CA VAL A 304 0.58 8.84 -12.94
C VAL A 304 -0.24 9.93 -12.26
N GLN A 305 -0.85 9.63 -11.10
CA GLN A 305 -1.63 10.60 -10.34
C GLN A 305 -0.79 11.79 -9.86
N GLY A 306 0.44 11.53 -9.38
CA GLY A 306 1.36 12.59 -8.98
C GLY A 306 1.79 13.48 -10.14
N ILE A 307 2.05 12.90 -11.32
CA ILE A 307 2.36 13.66 -12.55
C ILE A 307 1.16 14.52 -12.96
N GLY A 308 -0.06 13.98 -12.85
CA GLY A 308 -1.30 14.73 -13.09
C GLY A 308 -1.40 15.99 -12.23
N TRP A 309 -1.21 15.87 -10.92
CA TRP A 309 -1.19 17.02 -10.00
C TRP A 309 -0.09 18.02 -10.33
N ALA A 310 1.09 17.54 -10.72
CA ALA A 310 2.22 18.41 -10.98
C ALA A 310 2.09 19.22 -12.28
N LEU A 311 1.43 18.67 -13.30
CA LEU A 311 1.47 19.25 -14.66
C LEU A 311 0.13 19.72 -15.21
N ASN A 312 -0.98 19.05 -14.86
CA ASN A 312 -2.25 19.19 -15.60
C ASN A 312 -3.46 19.55 -14.73
N GLU A 313 -3.49 19.08 -13.49
CA GLU A 313 -4.68 19.11 -12.64
C GLU A 313 -4.71 20.34 -11.73
N GLU A 314 -5.73 21.19 -11.88
CA GLU A 314 -6.00 22.33 -11.00
C GLU A 314 -7.52 22.56 -10.90
N TYR A 315 -8.01 23.08 -9.76
CA TYR A 315 -9.35 23.65 -9.69
C TYR A 315 -9.33 25.13 -10.05
N PHE A 316 -9.90 25.46 -11.20
CA PHE A 316 -10.03 26.85 -11.64
C PHE A 316 -11.31 27.47 -11.10
N ILE A 317 -11.16 28.34 -10.11
CA ILE A 317 -12.27 29.07 -9.47
C ILE A 317 -12.29 30.50 -10.00
N THR A 318 -13.42 30.92 -10.57
CA THR A 318 -13.64 32.28 -11.08
C THR A 318 -13.88 33.28 -9.94
N ASP A 319 -13.80 34.58 -10.26
CA ASP A 319 -13.95 35.67 -9.27
C ASP A 319 -15.32 35.68 -8.56
N ASP A 320 -16.36 35.14 -9.20
CA ASP A 320 -17.71 34.96 -8.64
C ASP A 320 -17.85 33.68 -7.79
N GLY A 321 -16.78 32.89 -7.65
CA GLY A 321 -16.72 31.69 -6.82
C GLY A 321 -17.16 30.39 -7.50
N ALA A 322 -17.48 30.42 -8.80
CA ALA A 322 -17.82 29.22 -9.55
C ALA A 322 -16.57 28.41 -9.98
N MET A 323 -16.71 27.09 -10.10
CA MET A 323 -15.67 26.25 -10.70
C MET A 323 -15.87 26.19 -12.23
N ALA A 324 -14.91 26.71 -12.99
CA ALA A 324 -15.01 26.76 -14.45
C ALA A 324 -14.78 25.38 -15.09
N ASN A 325 -13.83 24.61 -14.57
CA ASN A 325 -13.39 23.34 -15.15
C ASN A 325 -13.96 22.11 -14.42
N LYS A 326 -15.26 22.13 -14.11
CA LYS A 326 -15.94 21.06 -13.34
C LYS A 326 -16.25 19.78 -14.12
N SER A 327 -15.68 19.61 -15.31
CA SER A 327 -15.94 18.47 -16.20
C SER A 327 -14.63 17.90 -16.74
N PHE A 328 -14.64 16.64 -17.19
CA PHE A 328 -13.47 16.01 -17.80
C PHE A 328 -13.04 16.62 -19.14
N LEU A 329 -13.82 17.55 -19.70
CA LEU A 329 -13.37 18.33 -20.86
C LEU A 329 -12.21 19.26 -20.48
N ASP A 330 -12.29 19.86 -19.28
CA ASP A 330 -11.43 20.97 -18.87
C ASP A 330 -10.55 20.62 -17.65
N TYR A 331 -10.99 19.68 -16.80
CA TYR A 331 -10.14 19.09 -15.75
C TYR A 331 -9.30 17.97 -16.37
N ARG A 332 -8.07 18.31 -16.75
CA ARG A 332 -7.22 17.42 -17.53
C ARG A 332 -6.50 16.40 -16.64
N MET A 333 -7.08 15.21 -16.51
CA MET A 333 -6.33 14.06 -16.02
C MET A 333 -5.37 13.54 -17.10
N PRO A 334 -4.20 12.97 -16.72
CA PRO A 334 -3.31 12.31 -17.67
C PRO A 334 -3.99 11.19 -18.47
N THR A 335 -3.61 11.04 -19.73
CA THR A 335 -3.98 9.93 -20.61
C THR A 335 -2.80 8.99 -20.82
N SER A 336 -3.03 7.85 -21.47
CA SER A 336 -1.94 6.92 -21.82
C SER A 336 -0.91 7.53 -22.78
N LEU A 337 -1.21 8.64 -23.45
CA LEU A 337 -0.29 9.34 -24.34
C LEU A 337 0.60 10.35 -23.60
N ASP A 338 0.27 10.67 -22.34
CA ASP A 338 1.03 11.63 -21.54
C ASP A 338 2.11 10.94 -20.68
N MET A 339 2.12 9.59 -20.62
CA MET A 339 3.03 8.79 -19.79
C MET A 339 4.12 8.11 -20.63
N PRO A 340 5.36 7.94 -20.10
CA PRO A 340 6.49 7.35 -20.81
C PRO A 340 6.41 5.83 -21.00
#